data_AF-A0A7C3X0J0-F1
#
_entry.id   AF-A0A7C3X0J0-F1
#
_cell.length_a   1.000
_cell.length_b   1.000
_cell.length_c   1.000
_cell.angle_alpha   90.00
_cell.angle_beta   90.00
_cell.angle_gamma   90.00
#
_symmetry.space_group_name_H-M   'P 1'
#
loop_
_entity.id
_entity.type
_entity.pdbx_description
1 polymer ?
#
loop_
_entity_poly.entity_id
_entity_poly.type
_entity_poly.pdbx_seq_one_letter_code
_entity_poly.pdbx_strand_id
1 'polypeptide(L)'
;MKMKPRKPLSILLVLVSLLIAALACIHMPGCTGLTYYDPTKACNGYTLICADTAAKLVDMNGNLVRSWNMYAYPAKMFPGGSVMGQRVTDNTAMEINEVVQYG
;
A
#
# COMPACT_ATOMS: atom_id res chain seq x y z
N MET A 1 58.80 -8.70 33.80
CA MET A 1 57.75 -7.67 33.91
C MET A 1 56.58 -8.07 33.03
N LYS A 2 55.48 -8.64 33.57
CA LYS A 2 54.31 -9.07 32.78
C LYS A 2 53.29 -7.95 32.66
N MET A 3 53.04 -7.48 31.45
CA MET A 3 52.08 -6.41 31.16
C MET A 3 50.63 -6.92 31.22
N LYS A 4 49.79 -6.21 32.00
CA LYS A 4 48.35 -6.46 32.16
C LYS A 4 47.60 -6.10 30.86
N PRO A 5 46.75 -6.98 30.29
CA PRO A 5 46.07 -6.69 29.03
C PRO A 5 44.96 -5.65 29.25
N ARG A 6 45.10 -4.46 28.67
CA ARG A 6 44.20 -3.30 28.83
C ARG A 6 43.09 -3.20 27.77
N LYS A 7 42.69 -4.31 27.14
CA LYS A 7 41.76 -4.27 25.99
C LYS A 7 40.27 -4.63 26.24
N PRO A 8 39.80 -5.17 27.39
CA PRO A 8 38.38 -5.60 27.50
C PRO A 8 37.41 -4.42 27.62
N LEU A 9 37.83 -3.31 28.25
CA LEU A 9 36.99 -2.13 28.44
C LEU A 9 36.71 -1.39 27.13
N SER A 10 37.70 -1.38 26.22
CA SER A 10 37.56 -0.77 24.90
C SER A 10 36.56 -1.52 24.01
N ILE A 11 36.52 -2.86 24.12
CA ILE A 11 35.58 -3.70 23.37
C ILE A 11 34.16 -3.50 23.89
N LEU A 12 33.99 -3.41 25.21
CA LEU A 12 32.69 -3.14 25.82
C LEU A 12 32.10 -1.80 25.36
N LEU A 13 32.94 -0.74 25.31
CA LEU A 13 32.50 0.58 24.85
C LEU A 13 32.07 0.58 23.38
N VAL A 14 32.76 -0.19 22.52
CA VAL A 14 32.38 -0.34 21.10
C VAL A 14 31.08 -1.12 20.96
N LEU A 15 30.86 -2.17 21.76
CA LEU A 15 29.60 -2.92 21.74
C LEU A 15 28.42 -2.08 22.23
N VAL A 16 28.62 -1.25 23.26
CA VAL A 16 27.60 -0.34 23.77
C VAL A 16 27.27 0.74 22.74
N SER A 17 28.26 1.30 22.03
CA SER A 17 27.98 2.27 20.97
C SER A 17 27.25 1.65 19.78
N LEU A 18 27.58 0.41 19.42
CA LEU A 18 26.88 -0.35 18.36
C LEU A 18 25.42 -0.62 18.73
N LEU A 19 25.16 -0.95 20.00
CA LEU A 19 23.82 -1.18 20.51
C LEU A 19 22.98 0.11 20.49
N ILE A 20 23.56 1.24 20.91
CA ILE A 20 22.90 2.56 20.89
C ILE A 20 22.58 2.99 19.45
N ALA A 21 23.50 2.77 18.50
CA ALA A 21 23.27 3.06 17.09
C ALA A 21 22.14 2.19 16.48
N ALA A 22 22.06 0.91 16.86
CA ALA A 22 20.98 0.01 16.45
C ALA A 22 19.62 0.38 17.07
N LEU A 23 19.59 0.90 18.30
CA LEU A 23 18.36 1.41 18.92
C LEU A 23 17.87 2.71 18.26
N ALA A 24 18.79 3.58 17.85
CA ALA A 24 18.46 4.85 17.21
C ALA A 24 17.86 4.67 15.79
N CYS A 25 18.25 3.64 15.04
CA CYS A 25 17.72 3.42 13.69
C CYS A 25 16.24 3.00 13.68
N ILE A 26 15.73 2.44 14.78
CA ILE A 26 14.32 2.03 14.94
C ILE A 26 13.42 3.26 15.06
N HIS A 27 13.95 4.40 15.51
CA HIS A 27 13.17 5.62 15.73
C HIS A 27 13.24 6.60 14.54
N MET A 28 13.65 6.16 13.35
CA MET A 28 13.53 7.01 12.16
C MET A 28 12.04 7.36 11.97
N PRO A 29 11.64 8.64 12.10
CA PRO A 29 10.32 9.09 11.70
C PRO A 29 10.35 9.25 10.18
N GLY A 30 10.46 8.11 9.49
CA GLY A 30 10.43 8.00 8.05
C GLY A 30 8.99 7.83 7.60
N CYS A 31 8.50 8.83 6.88
CA CYS A 31 7.18 8.91 6.24
C CYS A 31 6.02 9.06 7.23
N THR A 32 5.37 10.23 7.20
CA THR A 32 4.07 10.51 7.84
C THR A 32 2.89 9.83 7.11
N GLY A 33 3.14 8.69 6.47
CA GLY A 33 2.14 7.91 5.74
C GLY A 33 1.46 6.85 6.61
N LEU A 34 0.31 6.35 6.16
CA LEU A 34 -0.36 5.20 6.77
C LEU A 34 0.43 3.93 6.44
N THR A 35 1.34 3.52 7.33
CA THR A 35 2.13 2.29 7.17
C THR A 35 1.35 1.03 7.58
N TYR A 36 0.33 1.20 8.42
CA TYR A 36 -0.47 0.10 8.97
C TYR A 36 -1.94 0.48 9.08
N TYR A 37 -2.82 -0.40 8.62
CA TYR A 37 -4.27 -0.25 8.74
C TYR A 37 -4.79 -0.86 10.05
N ASP A 38 -5.39 -0.04 10.93
CA ASP A 38 -6.05 -0.46 12.16
C ASP A 38 -7.57 -0.21 12.05
N PRO A 39 -8.41 -1.27 11.86
CA PRO A 39 -9.86 -1.10 11.67
C PRO A 39 -10.59 -0.56 12.90
N THR A 40 -9.96 -0.53 14.08
CA THR A 40 -10.55 0.06 15.29
C THR A 40 -10.35 1.58 15.36
N LYS A 41 -9.41 2.12 14.56
CA LYS A 41 -9.02 3.53 14.56
C LYS A 41 -9.24 4.22 13.21
N ALA A 42 -9.76 3.51 12.22
CA ALA A 42 -9.93 4.00 10.86
C ALA A 42 -11.35 3.76 10.35
N CYS A 43 -11.77 4.61 9.40
CA CYS A 43 -13.00 4.39 8.65
C CYS A 43 -12.79 3.25 7.66
N ASN A 44 -13.60 2.19 7.77
CA ASN A 44 -13.53 1.06 6.85
C ASN A 44 -14.04 1.44 5.45
N GLY A 45 -13.41 0.92 4.38
CA GLY A 45 -13.80 1.19 3.00
C GLY A 45 -12.96 0.44 1.97
N TYR A 46 -13.17 0.82 0.71
CA TYR A 46 -12.41 0.31 -0.44
C TYR A 46 -11.98 1.48 -1.33
N THR A 47 -10.87 1.31 -2.02
CA THR A 47 -10.37 2.25 -3.01
C THR A 47 -10.64 1.71 -4.41
N LEU A 48 -11.42 2.44 -5.20
CA LEU A 48 -11.60 2.16 -6.62
C LEU A 48 -10.54 2.92 -7.42
N ILE A 49 -9.57 2.19 -7.96
CA ILE A 49 -8.51 2.72 -8.79
C ILE A 49 -8.93 2.66 -10.25
N CYS A 50 -8.88 3.82 -10.90
CA CYS A 50 -9.05 3.97 -12.34
C CYS A 50 -7.69 3.72 -13.01
N ALA A 51 -7.54 2.62 -13.75
CA ALA A 51 -6.38 2.37 -14.60
C ALA A 51 -6.80 2.28 -16.07
N ASP A 52 -5.84 2.48 -16.97
CA ASP A 52 -6.11 2.60 -18.42
C ASP A 52 -6.91 1.43 -18.99
N THR A 53 -6.62 0.21 -18.55
CA THR A 53 -7.26 -1.02 -19.06
C THR A 53 -8.06 -1.77 -18.00
N ALA A 54 -8.16 -1.21 -16.79
CA ALA A 54 -8.94 -1.85 -15.74
C ALA A 54 -9.42 -0.88 -14.66
N ALA A 55 -10.61 -1.14 -14.12
CA ALA A 55 -11.00 -0.64 -12.80
C ALA A 55 -10.56 -1.68 -11.75
N LYS A 56 -9.91 -1.26 -10.67
CA LYS A 56 -9.44 -2.15 -9.60
C LYS A 56 -9.99 -1.74 -8.26
N LEU A 57 -10.61 -2.67 -7.55
CA LEU A 57 -11.07 -2.47 -6.17
C LEU A 57 -10.03 -3.01 -5.20
N VAL A 58 -9.53 -2.16 -4.33
CA VAL A 58 -8.49 -2.49 -3.34
C VAL A 58 -9.06 -2.29 -1.94
N ASP A 59 -8.81 -3.24 -1.03
CA ASP A 59 -9.13 -3.06 0.39
C ASP A 59 -8.11 -2.13 1.08
N MET A 60 -8.33 -1.81 2.36
CA MET A 60 -7.41 -0.91 3.08
C MET A 60 -6.11 -1.58 3.51
N ASN A 61 -6.00 -2.90 3.41
CA ASN A 61 -4.75 -3.62 3.59
C ASN A 61 -3.90 -3.63 2.30
N GLY A 62 -4.43 -3.10 1.19
CA GLY A 62 -3.77 -3.09 -0.11
C GLY A 62 -4.02 -4.34 -0.95
N ASN A 63 -4.93 -5.23 -0.56
CA ASN A 63 -5.26 -6.42 -1.33
C ASN A 63 -6.21 -6.08 -2.47
N LEU A 64 -5.95 -6.66 -3.65
CA LEU A 64 -6.87 -6.59 -4.78
C LEU A 64 -8.10 -7.47 -4.50
N VAL A 65 -9.27 -6.85 -4.38
CA VAL A 65 -10.55 -7.53 -4.10
C VAL A 65 -11.25 -7.91 -5.40
N ARG A 66 -11.22 -7.01 -6.39
CA ARG A 66 -11.89 -7.21 -7.68
C ARG A 66 -11.22 -6.38 -8.77
N SER A 67 -11.28 -6.85 -10.01
CA SER A 67 -10.81 -6.12 -11.18
C SER A 67 -11.80 -6.29 -12.32
N TRP A 68 -12.08 -5.21 -13.04
CA TRP A 68 -12.92 -5.22 -14.24
C TRP A 68 -12.07 -4.80 -15.43
N ASN A 69 -12.10 -5.57 -16.52
CA ASN A 69 -11.43 -5.23 -17.76
C ASN A 69 -12.27 -4.20 -18.53
N MET A 70 -11.90 -2.93 -18.37
CA MET A 70 -12.60 -1.77 -18.93
C MET A 70 -11.65 -0.57 -18.93
N TYR A 71 -11.86 0.36 -19.85
CA TYR A 71 -11.25 1.68 -19.80
C TYR A 71 -11.93 2.49 -18.68
N ALA A 72 -11.23 2.63 -17.56
CA ALA A 72 -11.82 3.06 -16.29
C ALA A 72 -11.83 4.59 -16.12
N TYR A 73 -12.18 5.36 -17.15
CA TYR A 73 -12.16 6.82 -17.11
C TYR A 73 -13.53 7.46 -17.46
N PRO A 74 -14.29 7.99 -16.48
CA PRO A 74 -14.14 7.80 -15.03
C PRO A 74 -14.74 6.47 -14.56
N ALA A 75 -14.09 5.77 -13.62
CA ALA A 75 -14.70 4.63 -12.94
C ALA A 75 -15.59 5.10 -11.78
N LYS A 76 -16.84 4.62 -11.73
CA LYS A 76 -17.76 4.94 -10.63
C LYS A 76 -18.45 3.70 -10.09
N MET A 77 -18.39 3.50 -8.78
CA MET A 77 -19.11 2.42 -8.11
C MET A 77 -20.52 2.87 -7.72
N PHE A 78 -21.49 1.99 -7.93
CA PHE A 78 -22.89 2.15 -7.53
C PHE A 78 -23.22 1.30 -6.29
N PRO A 79 -24.30 1.65 -5.57
CA PRO A 79 -24.87 0.76 -4.56
C PRO A 79 -25.12 -0.63 -5.15
N GLY A 80 -24.75 -1.68 -4.42
CA GLY A 80 -24.83 -3.07 -4.90
C GLY A 80 -23.57 -3.60 -5.57
N GLY A 81 -22.53 -2.77 -5.75
CA GLY A 81 -21.19 -3.23 -6.18
C GLY A 81 -20.92 -3.15 -7.68
N SER A 82 -21.87 -2.63 -8.47
CA SER A 82 -21.71 -2.43 -9.91
C SER A 82 -20.81 -1.24 -10.22
N VAL A 83 -20.05 -1.32 -11.31
CA VAL A 83 -19.09 -0.27 -11.71
C VAL A 83 -19.37 0.22 -13.12
N MET A 84 -19.38 1.54 -13.29
CA MET A 84 -19.40 2.22 -14.58
C MET A 84 -17.98 2.39 -15.10
N GLY A 85 -17.78 2.13 -16.39
CA GLY A 85 -16.57 2.44 -17.13
C GLY A 85 -16.84 2.43 -18.63
N GLN A 86 -15.79 2.48 -19.44
CA GLN A 86 -15.87 2.43 -20.90
C GLN A 86 -15.40 1.05 -21.39
N ARG A 87 -16.08 0.49 -22.39
CA ARG A 87 -15.62 -0.72 -23.08
C ARG A 87 -15.36 -0.37 -24.54
N VAL A 88 -14.21 -0.81 -25.04
CA VAL A 88 -13.95 -0.79 -26.48
C VAL A 88 -14.56 -2.05 -27.06
N THR A 89 -15.63 -1.88 -27.82
CA THR A 89 -16.23 -2.95 -28.64
C THR A 89 -15.61 -2.88 -30.03
N ASP A 90 -15.57 -4.02 -30.74
CA ASP A 90 -14.87 -4.25 -32.01
C ASP A 90 -15.19 -3.25 -33.14
N ASN A 91 -16.23 -2.41 -32.99
CA ASN A 91 -16.65 -1.39 -33.94
C ASN A 91 -16.32 0.03 -33.44
N THR A 92 -15.04 0.46 -33.58
CA THR A 92 -14.46 1.83 -33.64
C THR A 92 -15.20 3.06 -33.08
N ALA A 93 -16.07 2.91 -32.09
CA ALA A 93 -16.71 3.98 -31.35
C ALA A 93 -16.49 3.70 -29.87
N MET A 94 -15.93 4.68 -29.18
CA MET A 94 -15.90 4.72 -27.71
C MET A 94 -17.34 4.91 -27.24
N GLU A 95 -18.12 3.84 -27.18
CA GLU A 95 -19.42 3.92 -26.54
C GLU A 95 -19.20 4.03 -25.03
N ILE A 96 -19.72 5.12 -24.45
CA ILE A 96 -20.00 5.26 -23.01
C ILE A 96 -21.18 4.35 -22.62
N ASN A 97 -21.14 3.09 -23.05
CA ASN A 97 -22.16 2.10 -22.80
C ASN A 97 -21.51 0.96 -22.01
N GLU A 98 -21.59 1.06 -20.69
CA GLU A 98 -22.33 0.09 -19.88
C GLU A 98 -21.91 0.20 -18.42
N VAL A 99 -22.94 0.21 -17.56
CA VAL A 99 -22.76 -0.24 -16.19
C VAL A 99 -22.41 -1.72 -16.27
N VAL A 100 -21.16 -2.07 -15.99
CA VAL A 100 -20.75 -3.46 -15.94
C VAL A 100 -21.27 -4.03 -14.62
N GLN A 101 -22.47 -4.60 -14.69
CA GLN A 101 -23.17 -5.26 -13.59
C GLN A 101 -22.54 -6.65 -13.38
N TYR A 102 -21.69 -6.78 -12.38
CA TYR A 102 -21.33 -8.09 -11.84
C TYR A 102 -21.59 -8.06 -10.33
N GLY A 103 -22.75 -8.59 -9.94
CA GLY A 103 -23.00 -9.03 -8.56
C GLY A 103 -21.97 -10.08 -8.18
#